data_AF-A0AAV4JJF8-F1
#
_entry.id   AF-A0AAV4JJF8-F1
#
_cell.length_a   1.000
_cell.length_b   1.000
_cell.length_c   1.000
_cell.angle_alpha   90.00
_cell.angle_beta   90.00
_cell.angle_gamma   90.00
#
_symmetry.space_group_name_H-M   'P 1'
#
loop_
_entity.id
_entity.type
_entity.pdbx_description
1 polymer ?
#
loop_
_entity_poly.entity_id
_entity_poly.type
_entity_poly.pdbx_seq_one_letter_code
_entity_poly.pdbx_strand_id
1 'polypeptide(L)' 'MEGKINGKRQRGRKRKSWLGNIEETTTRRINECCEVALDREEWRRTIASNLWQETEQRFRTDNDFNNERLELCARVERQS' A
#
# COMPACT_ATOMS: atom_id res chain seq x y z
N MET A 1 25.05 26.94 9.09
CA MET A 1 25.15 25.47 8.92
C MET A 1 23.82 24.98 8.38
N GLU A 2 23.73 24.73 7.08
CA GLU A 2 22.55 24.10 6.48
C GLU A 2 22.59 22.61 6.78
N GLY A 3 21.54 22.11 7.45
CA GLY A 3 21.39 20.69 7.76
C GLY A 3 21.33 19.86 6.47
N LYS A 4 22.43 19.20 6.14
CA LYS A 4 22.51 18.27 5.01
C LYS A 4 21.74 17.00 5.37
N ILE A 5 20.47 16.93 4.98
CA ILE A 5 19.65 15.74 5.16
C ILE A 5 20.18 14.66 4.21
N ASN A 6 20.95 13.70 4.74
CA ASN A 6 21.43 12.51 4.01
C ASN A 6 20.30 11.49 3.79
N GLY A 7 19.19 11.92 3.21
CA GLY A 7 18.10 11.06 2.78
C GLY A 7 17.86 11.27 1.30
N LYS A 8 17.93 10.20 0.49
CA LYS A 8 17.37 10.24 -0.87
C LYS A 8 15.89 10.61 -0.71
N ARG A 9 15.47 11.77 -1.24
CA ARG A 9 14.04 12.10 -1.32
C ARG A 9 13.35 10.92 -2.00
N GLN A 10 12.54 10.16 -1.26
CA GLN A 10 11.72 9.13 -1.89
C GLN A 10 10.78 9.85 -2.85
N ARG A 11 10.87 9.50 -4.13
CA ARG A 11 9.95 10.00 -5.14
C ARG A 11 8.56 9.61 -4.68
N GLY A 12 7.73 10.60 -4.33
CA GLY A 12 6.37 10.34 -3.83
C GLY A 12 5.64 9.36 -4.76
N ARG A 13 4.85 8.46 -4.17
CA ARG A 13 4.09 7.46 -4.94
C ARG A 13 3.22 8.21 -5.95
N LYS A 14 3.34 7.85 -7.23
CA LYS A 14 2.46 8.40 -8.26
C LYS A 14 1.01 8.08 -7.90
N ARG A 15 0.11 9.06 -8.06
CA ARG A 15 -1.32 8.82 -7.92
C ARG A 15 -1.75 7.78 -8.96
N LYS A 16 -2.52 6.79 -8.51
CA LYS A 16 -3.16 5.82 -9.40
C LYS A 16 -4.28 6.52 -10.17
N SER A 17 -4.53 6.06 -11.39
CA SER A 17 -5.77 6.43 -12.10
C SER A 17 -6.96 5.80 -11.40
N TRP A 18 -8.15 6.37 -11.59
CA TRP A 18 -9.38 5.80 -11.02
C TRP A 18 -9.58 4.35 -11.48
N LEU A 19 -9.42 4.09 -12.79
CA LEU A 19 -9.51 2.75 -13.36
C LEU A 19 -8.50 1.78 -12.74
N GLY A 20 -7.23 2.18 -12.66
CA GLY A 20 -6.19 1.36 -12.05
C GLY A 20 -6.45 1.10 -10.57
N ASN A 21 -7.10 2.03 -9.87
CA ASN A 21 -7.51 1.81 -8.50
C ASN A 21 -8.63 0.78 -8.39
N ILE A 22 -9.62 0.81 -9.29
CA ILE A 22 -10.70 -0.19 -9.32
C ILE A 22 -10.13 -1.57 -9.62
N GLU A 23 -9.32 -1.73 -10.66
CA GLU A 23 -8.77 -3.04 -11.04
C GLU A 23 -7.86 -3.65 -9.96
N GLU A 24 -7.04 -2.83 -9.31
CA GLU A 24 -6.18 -3.29 -8.22
C GLU A 24 -7.00 -3.64 -6.97
N THR A 25 -8.01 -2.84 -6.63
CA THR A 25 -8.86 -3.11 -5.46
C THR A 25 -9.76 -4.31 -5.72
N THR A 26 -10.30 -4.52 -6.92
CA THR A 26 -11.22 -5.65 -7.18
C THR A 26 -10.50 -6.92 -7.62
N THR A 27 -9.22 -6.81 -8.04
CA THR A 27 -8.47 -7.88 -8.72
C THR A 27 -9.23 -8.39 -9.96
N ARG A 28 -9.98 -7.52 -10.63
CA ARG A 28 -10.83 -7.83 -11.79
C ARG A 28 -10.66 -6.77 -12.86
N ARG A 29 -10.93 -7.12 -14.11
CA ARG A 29 -10.98 -6.14 -15.20
C ARG A 29 -12.21 -5.27 -15.06
N ILE A 30 -12.18 -4.07 -15.64
CA ILE A 30 -13.33 -3.15 -15.57
C ILE A 30 -14.63 -3.76 -16.12
N ASN A 31 -14.56 -4.55 -17.19
CA ASN A 31 -15.74 -5.20 -17.76
C ASN A 31 -16.38 -6.19 -16.77
N GLU A 32 -15.58 -6.97 -16.06
CA GLU A 32 -16.04 -7.90 -15.02
C GLU A 32 -16.60 -7.14 -13.82
N CYS A 33 -16.00 -5.99 -13.48
CA CYS A 33 -16.52 -5.11 -12.43
C CYS A 33 -17.90 -4.57 -12.79
N CYS A 34 -18.16 -4.25 -14.06
CA CYS A 34 -19.47 -3.79 -14.52
C CYS A 34 -20.53 -4.87 -14.32
N GLU A 35 -20.23 -6.13 -14.67
CA GLU A 35 -21.17 -7.25 -14.48
C GLU A 35 -21.46 -7.48 -13.00
N VAL A 36 -20.42 -7.50 -12.15
CA VAL A 36 -20.57 -7.66 -10.70
C VAL A 36 -21.32 -6.48 -10.07
N ALA A 37 -21.15 -5.26 -10.61
CA ALA A 37 -21.84 -4.07 -10.11
C ALA A 37 -23.35 -4.09 -10.37
N LEU A 38 -23.84 -4.96 -11.27
CA LEU A 38 -25.27 -5.17 -11.47
C LEU A 38 -25.92 -5.83 -10.23
N ASP A 39 -25.16 -6.65 -9.50
CA ASP A 39 -25.57 -7.16 -8.18
C ASP A 39 -24.95 -6.31 -7.07
N ARG A 40 -25.78 -5.50 -6.42
CA ARG A 40 -25.37 -4.61 -5.33
C ARG A 40 -24.75 -5.36 -4.14
N GLU A 41 -25.24 -6.55 -3.82
CA GLU A 41 -24.74 -7.35 -2.70
C GLU A 41 -23.40 -7.99 -3.06
N GLU A 42 -23.27 -8.48 -4.30
CA GLU A 42 -22.01 -9.02 -4.80
C GLU A 42 -20.92 -7.96 -4.90
N TRP A 43 -21.28 -6.76 -5.39
CA TRP A 43 -20.39 -5.60 -5.39
C TRP A 43 -19.93 -5.23 -3.98
N ARG A 44 -20.86 -5.18 -3.03
CA ARG A 44 -20.54 -4.89 -1.62
C ARG A 44 -19.55 -5.90 -1.05
N ARG A 45 -19.76 -7.19 -1.31
CA ARG A 45 -18.84 -8.26 -0.85
C ARG A 45 -17.46 -8.12 -1.47
N THR A 46 -17.40 -7.84 -2.78
CA THR A 46 -16.15 -7.65 -3.53
C THR A 46 -15.32 -6.51 -2.97
N ILE A 47 -15.93 -5.34 -2.73
CA ILE A 47 -15.21 -4.19 -2.19
C ILE A 47 -14.82 -4.43 -0.73
N ALA A 48 -15.71 -5.04 0.07
CA ALA A 48 -15.43 -5.32 1.47
C ALA A 48 -14.25 -6.29 1.65
N SER A 49 -14.20 -7.41 0.91
CA SER A 49 -13.11 -8.40 1.04
C SER A 49 -11.75 -7.81 0.76
N ASN A 50 -11.68 -6.90 -0.21
CA ASN A 50 -10.41 -6.40 -0.71
C ASN A 50 -9.94 -5.14 0.04
N LEU A 51 -10.87 -4.40 0.66
CA LEU A 51 -10.51 -3.33 1.59
C LEU A 51 -9.69 -3.87 2.77
N TRP A 52 -10.05 -5.05 3.29
CA TRP A 52 -9.31 -5.72 4.37
C TRP A 52 -7.93 -6.20 3.93
N GLN A 53 -7.79 -6.65 2.68
CA GLN A 53 -6.48 -7.06 2.16
C GLN A 53 -5.54 -5.86 1.95
N GLU A 54 -6.06 -4.72 1.47
CA GLU A 54 -5.24 -3.52 1.27
C GLU A 54 -4.80 -2.90 2.60
N THR A 55 -5.65 -2.91 3.64
CA THR A 55 -5.26 -2.47 4.99
C THR A 55 -4.22 -3.41 5.59
N GLU A 56 -4.43 -4.73 5.52
CA GLU A 56 -3.48 -5.74 6.01
C GLU A 56 -2.10 -5.61 5.34
N GLN A 57 -2.06 -5.40 4.01
CA GLN A 57 -0.81 -5.17 3.28
C GLN A 57 -0.11 -3.88 3.72
N ARG A 58 -0.85 -2.77 3.90
CA ARG A 58 -0.27 -1.52 4.41
C ARG A 58 0.34 -1.70 5.80
N PHE A 59 -0.39 -2.34 6.71
CA PHE A 59 0.11 -2.62 8.05
C PHE A 59 1.37 -3.48 8.02
N ARG A 60 1.43 -4.51 7.15
CA ARG A 60 2.65 -5.30 6.97
C ARG A 60 3.82 -4.46 6.46
N THR A 61 3.63 -3.70 5.39
CA THR A 61 4.72 -2.89 4.80
C THR A 61 5.23 -1.81 5.76
N ASP A 62 4.34 -1.21 6.55
CA ASP A 62 4.72 -0.22 7.56
C ASP A 62 5.51 -0.88 8.69
N ASN A 63 5.13 -2.10 9.08
CA ASN A 63 5.83 -2.87 10.11
C ASN A 63 7.22 -3.34 9.62
N ASP A 64 7.32 -3.82 8.38
CA ASP A 64 8.58 -4.22 7.75
C ASP A 64 9.56 -3.03 7.66
N PHE A 65 9.08 -1.86 7.24
CA PHE A 65 9.90 -0.64 7.18
C PHE A 65 10.38 -0.19 8.57
N ASN A 66 9.51 -0.29 9.58
CA ASN A 66 9.88 0.03 10.96
C ASN A 66 10.89 -0.98 11.52
N ASN A 67 10.75 -2.26 11.18
CA ASN A 67 11.68 -3.29 11.59
C ASN A 67 13.07 -3.10 10.95
N GLU A 68 13.14 -2.82 9.64
CA GLU A 68 14.42 -2.48 8.98
C GLU A 68 15.10 -1.26 9.62
N ARG A 69 14.32 -0.23 10.00
CA ARG A 69 14.86 0.94 10.73
C ARG A 69 15.43 0.55 12.09
N LEU A 70 14.74 -0.29 12.85
CA LEU A 70 15.19 -0.74 14.17
C LEU A 70 16.47 -1.58 14.05
N GLU A 71 16.53 -2.48 13.07
CA GLU A 71 17.73 -3.27 12.81
C GLU A 71 18.94 -2.42 12.41
N LEU A 72 18.72 -1.36 11.61
CA LEU A 72 19.76 -0.41 11.25
C LEU A 72 20.26 0.36 12.49
N CYS A 73 19.37 0.87 13.33
CA CYS A 73 19.75 1.54 14.59
C CYS A 73 20.57 0.61 15.50
N ALA A 74 20.09 -0.62 15.73
CA ALA A 74 20.77 -1.61 16.57
C ALA A 74 22.13 -2.06 16.01
N ARG A 75 22.37 -1.88 14.70
CA ARG A 75 23.65 -2.19 14.04
C ARG A 75 24.66 -1.06 14.22
N VAL A 76 24.19 0.19 14.19
CA VAL A 76 25.02 1.38 14.48
C VAL A 76 25.48 1.37 15.93
N GLU A 77 24.59 1.05 16.87
CA GLU A 77 24.90 1.00 18.31
C GLU A 77 25.91 -0.10 18.67
N ARG A 78 25.95 -1.20 17.92
CA ARG A 78 26.91 -2.30 18.13
C ARG A 78 28.32 -2.03 17.58
N GLN A 79 28.50 -0.94 16.84
CA GLN A 79 29.79 -0.54 16.24
C GLN A 79 30.42 0.68 16.94
N SER A 80 29.79 1.21 18.00
CA SER A 80 30.37 2.19 18.94
C SER A 80 30.85 1.51 20.21
#